data_AF-A0A924FEV2-F1
#
_entry.id   AF-A0A924FEV2-F1
#
_cell.length_a   1.000
_cell.length_b   1.000
_cell.length_c   1.000
_cell.angle_alpha   90.00
_cell.angle_beta   90.00
_cell.angle_gamma   90.00
#
_symmetry.space_group_name_H-M   'P 1'
#
loop_
_entity.id
_entity.type
_entity.pdbx_description
1 polymer ?
#
loop_
_entity_poly.entity_id
_entity_poly.type
_entity_poly.pdbx_seq_one_letter_code
_entity_poly.pdbx_strand_id
1 'polypeptide(L)'
;MAHPDTHTEYIVTQPDYQRILASLPPTGTDGQTAQSAPVRAFQYRQNVSDTINAGKWRMWGISPETFAFTWQSGAWQPPANLVVREV
;
A
#
# COMPACT_ATOMS: atom_id res chain seq x y z
N MET A 1 -2.36 -8.17 5.90
CA MET A 1 -2.13 -8.17 4.44
C MET A 1 -2.97 -7.04 3.91
N ALA A 2 -2.35 -6.11 3.18
CA ALA A 2 -3.08 -4.98 2.62
C ALA A 2 -4.13 -5.48 1.62
N HIS A 3 -5.38 -5.07 1.81
CA HIS A 3 -6.45 -5.39 0.89
C HIS A 3 -6.54 -4.28 -0.17
N PRO A 4 -6.60 -4.62 -1.46
CA PRO A 4 -6.94 -3.64 -2.49
C PRO A 4 -8.42 -3.25 -2.31
N ASP A 5 -8.66 -2.13 -1.64
CA ASP A 5 -9.97 -1.53 -1.42
C ASP A 5 -9.89 -0.04 -1.74
N THR A 6 -10.87 0.47 -2.48
CA THR A 6 -10.92 1.88 -2.89
C THR A 6 -11.19 2.83 -1.74
N HIS A 7 -11.61 2.31 -0.58
CA HIS A 7 -11.92 3.10 0.62
C HIS A 7 -10.89 2.91 1.73
N THR A 8 -9.75 2.28 1.44
CA THR A 8 -8.68 2.05 2.40
C THR A 8 -7.36 2.46 1.78
N GLU A 9 -6.64 3.38 2.41
CA GLU A 9 -5.30 3.82 2.03
C GLU A 9 -4.28 3.32 3.06
N TYR A 10 -3.13 2.88 2.56
CA TYR A 10 -1.98 2.53 3.38
C TYR A 10 -0.88 3.54 3.12
N ILE A 11 -0.58 4.37 4.12
CA ILE A 11 0.50 5.35 4.02
C ILE A 11 1.77 4.75 4.62
N VAL A 12 2.85 4.75 3.86
CA VAL A 12 4.19 4.34 4.31
C VAL A 12 5.17 5.49 4.19
N THR A 13 6.27 5.44 4.95
CA THR A 13 7.35 6.41 4.82
C THR A 13 8.23 6.08 3.62
N GLN A 14 8.92 7.07 3.04
CA GLN A 14 9.89 6.83 1.95
C GLN A 14 10.95 5.76 2.30
N PRO A 15 11.57 5.73 3.50
CA PRO A 15 12.47 4.64 3.89
C PRO A 15 11.81 3.27 3.93
N ASP A 16 10.56 3.17 4.40
CA ASP A 16 9.84 1.89 4.40
C ASP A 16 9.45 1.46 2.98
N TYR A 17 9.15 2.40 2.09
CA TYR A 17 8.93 2.10 0.67
C TYR A 17 10.19 1.56 -0.01
N GLN A 18 11.37 2.10 0.31
CA GLN A 18 12.63 1.55 -0.18
C GLN A 18 12.88 0.11 0.33
N ARG A 19 12.54 -0.17 1.59
CA ARG A 19 12.61 -1.54 2.16
C ARG A 19 11.64 -2.50 1.48
N ILE A 20 10.42 -2.03 1.15
CA ILE A 20 9.47 -2.78 0.34
C ILE A 20 10.13 -3.17 -0.99
N LEU A 21 10.63 -2.21 -1.76
CA LEU A 21 11.23 -2.48 -3.07
C LEU A 21 12.45 -3.40 -2.98
N ALA A 22 13.30 -3.22 -1.98
CA ALA A 22 14.46 -4.08 -1.74
C ALA A 22 14.11 -5.53 -1.36
N SER A 23 12.88 -5.77 -0.87
CA SER A 23 12.40 -7.11 -0.55
C SER A 23 11.83 -7.88 -1.74
N LEU A 24 11.51 -7.19 -2.83
CA LEU A 24 10.98 -7.79 -4.04
C LEU A 24 12.12 -8.43 -4.85
N PRO A 25 11.82 -9.45 -5.69
CA PRO A 25 12.80 -9.97 -6.63
C PRO A 25 13.37 -8.84 -7.52
N PRO A 26 14.65 -8.91 -7.92
CA PRO A 26 15.27 -7.85 -8.72
C PRO A 26 14.63 -7.69 -10.11
N THR A 27 14.01 -8.76 -10.62
CA THR A 27 13.29 -8.80 -11.90
C THR A 27 12.02 -9.62 -11.80
N GLY A 28 11.12 -9.43 -12.76
CA GLY A 28 9.89 -10.22 -12.92
C GLY A 28 9.51 -10.38 -14.39
N THR A 29 8.43 -11.12 -14.62
CA THR A 29 7.75 -11.23 -15.92
C THR A 29 6.46 -10.45 -15.89
N ASP A 30 6.00 -9.87 -17.01
CA ASP A 30 4.77 -9.06 -17.03
C ASP A 30 3.56 -9.83 -16.47
N GLY A 31 2.85 -9.19 -15.54
CA GLY A 31 1.72 -9.78 -14.80
C GLY A 31 2.12 -10.64 -13.60
N GLN A 32 3.41 -10.91 -13.38
CA GLN A 32 3.88 -11.60 -12.19
C GLN A 32 3.57 -10.78 -10.95
N THR A 33 3.05 -11.42 -9.90
CA THR A 33 2.83 -10.79 -8.60
C THR A 33 3.87 -11.23 -7.58
N ALA A 34 4.33 -10.32 -6.73
CA ALA A 34 5.21 -10.60 -5.60
C ALA A 34 4.71 -9.89 -4.33
N GLN A 35 4.98 -10.50 -3.17
CA GLN A 35 4.65 -9.91 -1.87
C GLN A 35 5.87 -9.21 -1.30
N SER A 36 5.67 -8.03 -0.73
CA SER A 36 6.72 -7.33 0.02
C SER A 36 6.97 -7.99 1.37
N ALA A 37 8.14 -7.71 1.96
CA ALA A 37 8.33 -7.84 3.40
C ALA A 37 7.32 -6.94 4.16
N PRO A 38 6.96 -7.31 5.41
CA PRO A 38 6.07 -6.49 6.22
C PRO A 38 6.75 -5.18 6.62
N VAL A 39 6.08 -4.05 6.39
CA VAL A 39 6.51 -2.72 6.85
C VAL A 39 5.42 -2.04 7.66
N ARG A 40 5.79 -1.08 8.51
CA ARG A 40 4.81 -0.33 9.28
C ARG A 40 4.05 0.62 8.36
N ALA A 41 2.73 0.44 8.28
CA ALA A 41 1.83 1.28 7.50
C ALA A 41 0.80 1.97 8.40
N PHE A 42 0.49 3.22 8.09
CA PHE A 42 -0.65 3.93 8.65
C PHE A 42 -1.88 3.62 7.81
N GLN A 43 -2.89 3.05 8.43
CA GLN A 43 -4.12 2.62 7.75
C GLN A 43 -5.16 3.73 7.85
N TYR A 44 -5.64 4.19 6.71
CA TYR A 44 -6.71 5.17 6.60
C TYR A 44 -7.91 4.52 5.96
N ARG A 45 -9.11 4.83 6.47
CA ARG A 45 -10.36 4.36 5.88
C ARG A 45 -11.28 5.54 5.61
N GLN A 46 -11.91 5.55 4.44
CA GLN A 46 -12.94 6.51 4.10
C GLN A 46 -14.27 6.13 4.76
N ASN A 47 -14.94 7.09 5.39
CA ASN A 47 -16.28 6.86 5.91
C ASN A 47 -17.29 6.82 4.74
N VAL A 48 -17.80 5.63 4.44
CA VAL A 48 -18.80 5.39 3.39
C VAL A 48 -20.24 5.35 3.92
N SER A 49 -20.45 5.64 5.20
CA SER A 49 -21.78 5.65 5.81
C SER A 49 -22.52 6.95 5.50
N ASP A 50 -23.85 6.90 5.43
CA ASP A 50 -24.72 8.07 5.21
C ASP A 50 -24.80 8.95 6.48
N THR A 51 -23.75 9.75 6.69
CA THR A 51 -23.60 10.65 7.83
C THR A 51 -22.99 11.96 7.36
N ILE A 52 -23.03 13.01 8.19
CA ILE A 52 -22.33 14.29 7.93
C ILE A 52 -20.81 14.16 7.73
N ASN A 53 -20.24 12.99 8.06
CA ASN A 53 -18.83 12.68 7.90
C ASN A 53 -18.57 11.75 6.71
N ALA A 54 -19.56 11.49 5.85
CA ALA A 54 -19.38 10.74 4.61
C ALA A 54 -18.23 11.35 3.78
N GLY A 55 -17.43 10.49 3.15
CA GLY A 55 -16.27 10.88 2.33
C GLY A 55 -15.03 11.30 3.13
N LYS A 56 -15.11 11.52 4.44
CA LYS A 56 -13.94 11.87 5.26
C LYS A 56 -13.06 10.65 5.52
N TRP A 57 -11.77 10.83 5.37
CA TRP A 57 -10.74 9.86 5.74
C TRP A 57 -10.41 9.94 7.23
N ARG A 58 -10.21 8.79 7.86
CA ARG A 58 -9.74 8.69 9.25
C ARG A 58 -8.68 7.61 9.37
N MET A 59 -7.63 7.92 10.14
CA MET A 59 -6.65 6.92 10.53
C MET A 59 -7.35 5.91 11.46
N TRP A 60 -7.29 4.64 11.07
CA TRP A 60 -7.90 3.53 11.80
C TRP A 60 -6.87 2.74 12.61
N GLY A 61 -5.62 2.70 12.15
CA GLY A 61 -4.58 1.93 12.85
C GLY A 61 -3.19 2.13 12.28
N ILE A 62 -2.22 1.52 12.97
CA ILE A 62 -0.84 1.41 12.56
C ILE A 62 -0.41 -0.03 12.80
N SER A 63 -0.08 -0.77 11.75
CA SER A 63 0.30 -2.19 11.83
C SER A 63 1.38 -2.53 10.81
N PRO A 64 2.12 -3.64 11.01
CA PRO A 64 2.92 -4.24 9.96
C PRO A 64 2.00 -4.77 8.84
N GLU A 65 2.23 -4.33 7.60
CA GLU A 65 1.49 -4.76 6.42
C GLU A 65 2.43 -5.24 5.31
N THR A 66 1.95 -6.24 4.57
CA THR A 66 2.55 -6.71 3.32
C THR A 66 1.72 -6.22 2.15
N PHE A 67 2.38 -5.93 1.03
CA PHE A 67 1.77 -5.38 -0.16
C PHE A 67 2.04 -6.28 -1.37
N ALA A 68 1.02 -6.47 -2.20
CA ALA A 68 1.13 -7.19 -3.46
C ALA A 68 1.57 -6.22 -4.56
N PHE A 69 2.74 -6.46 -5.15
CA PHE A 69 3.24 -5.74 -6.31
C PHE A 69 3.03 -6.56 -7.57
N THR A 70 2.83 -5.88 -8.70
CA THR A 70 2.72 -6.52 -10.01
C THR A 70 3.86 -6.03 -10.90
N TRP A 71 4.61 -6.94 -11.51
CA TRP A 71 5.62 -6.58 -12.49
C TRP A 71 4.94 -6.16 -13.79
N GLN A 72 5.20 -4.94 -14.23
CA GLN A 72 4.67 -4.41 -15.48
C GLN A 72 5.71 -3.48 -16.10
N SER A 73 5.99 -3.68 -17.39
CA SER A 73 6.79 -2.77 -18.20
C SER A 73 8.19 -2.51 -17.62
N GLY A 74 8.80 -3.54 -17.01
CA GLY A 74 10.16 -3.48 -16.47
C GLY A 74 10.30 -2.97 -15.04
N ALA A 75 9.20 -2.80 -14.30
CA ALA A 75 9.24 -2.40 -12.89
C ALA A 75 8.12 -3.04 -12.06
N TRP A 76 8.36 -3.16 -10.75
CA TRP A 76 7.32 -3.54 -9.78
C TRP A 76 6.38 -2.36 -9.53
N GLN A 77 5.12 -2.53 -9.91
CA GLN A 77 4.05 -1.55 -9.66
C GLN A 77 3.41 -1.81 -8.29
N PRO A 78 3.27 -0.78 -7.45
CA PRO A 78 2.59 -0.90 -6.17
C PRO A 78 1.08 -1.09 -6.35
N PRO A 79 0.36 -1.57 -5.32
CA PRO A 79 -1.09 -1.52 -5.32
C PRO A 79 -1.56 -0.06 -5.26
N ALA A 80 -2.68 0.24 -5.93
CA ALA A 80 -3.17 1.61 -6.12
C ALA A 80 -3.46 2.38 -4.83
N ASN A 81 -3.66 1.66 -3.72
CA ASN A 81 -3.96 2.24 -2.41
C ASN A 81 -2.74 2.33 -1.48
N LEU A 82 -1.53 2.09 -1.98
CA LEU A 82 -0.29 2.39 -1.28
C LEU A 82 0.14 3.83 -1.58
N VAL A 83 0.21 4.65 -0.54
CA VAL A 83 0.63 6.05 -0.61
C VAL A 83 1.99 6.20 0.06
N VAL A 84 2.92 6.86 -0.61
CA VAL A 84 4.27 7.10 -0.06
C VAL A 84 4.34 8.55 0.41
N ARG A 85 4.70 8.73 1.68
CA ARG A 85 4.92 10.05 2.28
C ARG A 85 6.42 10.35 2.31
N GLU A 86 6.80 11.49 1.72
CA GLU A 86 8.10 12.10 1.96
C GLU A 86 8.14 12.61 3.40
N VAL A 87 9.12 12.18 4.18
CA VAL A 87 9.29 12.58 5.59
C VAL A 87 10.67 13.18 5.75
#